data_AF-A0A7M7PTF4-F1
#
_entry.id   AF-A0A7M7PTF4-F1
#
_cell.length_a   1.000
_cell.length_b   1.000
_cell.length_c   1.000
_cell.angle_alpha   90.00
_cell.angle_beta   90.00
_cell.angle_gamma   90.00
#
_symmetry.space_group_name_H-M   'P 1'
#
loop_
_entity.id
_entity.type
_entity.pdbx_description
1 polymer ?
#
loop_
_entity_poly.entity_id
_entity_poly.type
_entity_poly.pdbx_seq_one_letter_code
_entity_poly.pdbx_strand_id
1 'polypeptide(L)'
;MMMNRSWYLACLVFGSLVLVVHHVSSQEFLLPCVYRGVPYLHSTVWDIDECTTCTCDNSTTTCVIEACQPVFCVEPFQLPGGCCFICPYIEESDGRVSQFSVSLSSGEPLLPCIYHGIPFLHAEVWDMGPCKTCTCDNGTTTCDIESCRPVFCAEPLKRPGECCASCPYDVTVRKVKPTIRSKGNVTTNGDATLVLAVEVKFKDTRKTTGVSGESLWELSAWIAPVNTTHSNTRLDFTKQVLNIDQASQGYIKGDQFIFRDVVYPSSALLLNCDEANVCVELKRGKNAVATDDRPFNVSSFPKRSTSLIGCTSLCTDVTVRNVNPTIQSQRSVTSDGDATIVLAVEVKFRDARSTTVQGKSLWKLSAWIAHKKKNKRIGFTEQVLNVDQASQWYIKGNQFIFRDVVYTFVDPSLNCDDANVCVELKRGRNAVTTDDRLFNISSDPDSSTPFIGCTSLCTGRK
;
A
#
# COMPACT_ATOMS: atom_id res chain seq x y z
N MET A 1 -83.92 54.02 -46.52
CA MET A 1 -84.82 54.24 -47.68
C MET A 1 -85.86 53.14 -47.67
N MET A 2 -87.11 53.48 -47.36
CA MET A 2 -88.24 52.58 -47.56
C MET A 2 -88.46 52.38 -49.06
N MET A 3 -88.56 51.13 -49.52
CA MET A 3 -89.23 50.85 -50.77
C MET A 3 -90.12 49.62 -50.63
N ASN A 4 -91.40 49.89 -50.79
CA ASN A 4 -92.54 48.99 -50.72
C ASN A 4 -92.73 48.32 -52.09
N ARG A 5 -93.04 47.02 -52.14
CA ARG A 5 -93.81 46.33 -53.21
C ARG A 5 -94.00 44.87 -52.80
N SER A 6 -95.19 44.48 -52.35
CA SER A 6 -96.43 44.16 -53.07
C SER A 6 -96.54 42.66 -53.44
N TRP A 7 -97.76 42.15 -53.24
CA TRP A 7 -98.14 40.78 -52.85
C TRP A 7 -98.47 39.88 -54.04
N TYR A 8 -98.41 38.56 -53.85
CA TYR A 8 -99.30 37.60 -54.53
C TYR A 8 -99.75 36.48 -53.57
N LEU A 9 -101.07 36.35 -53.40
CA LEU A 9 -101.75 35.22 -52.76
C LEU A 9 -101.82 34.04 -53.75
N ALA A 10 -101.56 32.82 -53.27
CA ALA A 10 -102.05 31.60 -53.91
C ALA A 10 -102.95 30.86 -52.92
N CYS A 11 -104.26 30.89 -53.16
CA CYS A 11 -105.26 30.11 -52.42
C CYS A 11 -105.31 28.69 -52.99
N LEU A 12 -105.07 27.68 -52.14
CA LEU A 12 -105.51 26.30 -52.40
C LEU A 12 -106.54 25.93 -51.32
N VAL A 13 -107.77 25.68 -51.76
CA VAL A 13 -108.92 25.33 -50.90
C VAL A 13 -109.00 23.81 -50.77
N PHE A 14 -108.87 23.30 -49.53
CA PHE A 14 -109.27 21.93 -49.15
C PHE A 14 -110.01 21.99 -47.81
N GLY A 15 -111.34 22.11 -47.83
CA GLY A 15 -112.16 22.02 -46.62
C GLY A 15 -111.79 23.02 -45.52
N SER A 16 -112.44 22.90 -44.36
CA SER A 16 -112.49 23.93 -43.30
C SER A 16 -111.19 24.16 -42.49
N LEU A 17 -109.99 23.93 -43.06
CA LEU A 17 -108.72 24.13 -42.39
C LEU A 17 -107.87 25.18 -43.15
N VAL A 18 -107.65 26.36 -42.54
CA VAL A 18 -106.72 27.38 -43.04
C VAL A 18 -105.34 27.09 -42.47
N LEU A 19 -104.38 26.77 -43.33
CA LEU A 19 -102.97 26.58 -42.95
C LEU A 19 -102.20 27.86 -43.32
N VAL A 20 -101.82 28.66 -42.32
CA VAL A 20 -101.00 29.87 -42.50
C VAL A 20 -99.54 29.46 -42.41
N VAL A 21 -98.81 29.52 -43.52
CA VAL A 21 -97.34 29.42 -43.52
C VAL A 21 -96.77 30.83 -43.41
N HIS A 22 -96.19 31.17 -42.27
CA HIS A 22 -95.37 32.37 -42.13
C HIS A 22 -93.93 32.04 -42.55
N HIS A 23 -93.44 32.69 -43.61
CA HIS A 23 -92.01 32.73 -43.92
C HIS A 23 -91.32 33.70 -42.94
N VAL A 24 -90.39 33.21 -42.13
CA VAL A 24 -89.58 34.02 -41.23
C VAL A 24 -88.49 34.74 -42.05
N SER A 25 -88.35 36.04 -41.85
CA SER A 25 -87.24 36.87 -42.34
C SER A 25 -86.01 36.57 -41.50
N SER A 26 -84.93 36.08 -42.11
CA SER A 26 -83.65 35.85 -41.44
C SER A 26 -82.97 37.17 -41.06
N GLN A 27 -83.17 37.64 -39.83
CA GLN A 27 -82.19 38.50 -39.18
C GLN A 27 -81.03 37.61 -38.71
N GLU A 28 -79.80 37.95 -39.08
CA GLU A 28 -78.60 37.31 -38.53
C GLU A 28 -78.58 37.55 -37.02
N PHE A 29 -79.03 36.57 -36.25
CA PHE A 29 -78.90 36.57 -34.80
C PHE A 29 -77.48 36.15 -34.44
N LEU A 30 -76.64 37.11 -34.06
CA LEU A 30 -75.33 36.83 -33.49
C LEU A 30 -75.53 36.23 -32.09
N LEU A 31 -74.93 35.07 -31.87
CA LEU A 31 -75.10 34.29 -30.65
C LEU A 31 -74.27 34.89 -29.50
N PRO A 32 -74.83 34.99 -28.28
CA PRO A 32 -74.07 35.41 -27.11
C PRO A 32 -73.08 34.30 -26.69
N CYS A 33 -71.97 34.70 -26.09
CA CYS A 33 -71.03 33.77 -25.47
C CYS A 33 -71.42 33.54 -24.01
N VAL A 34 -71.15 32.36 -23.45
CA VAL A 34 -71.39 32.09 -22.03
C VAL A 34 -70.08 31.76 -21.36
N TYR A 35 -69.67 32.59 -20.39
CA TYR A 35 -68.48 32.34 -19.57
C TYR A 35 -68.90 32.22 -18.11
N ARG A 36 -68.55 31.09 -17.47
CA ARG A 36 -68.95 30.72 -16.09
C ARG A 36 -70.45 30.92 -15.77
N GLY A 37 -71.31 30.65 -16.75
CA GLY A 37 -72.77 30.76 -16.61
C GLY A 37 -73.34 32.17 -16.80
N VAL A 38 -72.50 33.18 -17.10
CA VAL A 38 -72.92 34.55 -17.41
C VAL A 38 -72.94 34.75 -18.93
N PRO A 39 -74.04 35.26 -19.52
CA PRO A 39 -74.11 35.56 -20.94
C PRO A 39 -73.45 36.91 -21.28
N TYR A 40 -72.60 36.92 -22.31
CA TYR A 40 -71.90 38.07 -22.87
C TYR A 40 -72.35 38.28 -24.32
N LEU A 41 -72.67 39.53 -24.69
CA LEU A 41 -73.13 39.85 -26.04
C LEU A 41 -71.97 39.78 -27.04
N HIS A 42 -72.26 39.51 -28.32
CA HIS A 42 -71.23 39.58 -29.36
C HIS A 42 -70.57 40.98 -29.37
N SER A 43 -69.25 41.01 -29.59
CA SER A 43 -68.36 42.18 -29.49
C SER A 43 -68.14 42.74 -28.07
N THR A 44 -68.62 42.08 -27.00
CA THR A 44 -68.23 42.49 -25.64
C THR A 44 -66.85 41.99 -25.26
N VAL A 45 -66.10 42.84 -24.57
CA VAL A 45 -64.80 42.54 -23.98
C VAL A 45 -64.94 42.58 -22.45
N TRP A 46 -64.40 41.60 -21.75
CA TRP A 46 -64.39 41.57 -20.29
C TRP A 46 -63.08 40.99 -19.76
N ASP A 47 -62.67 41.48 -18.60
CA ASP A 47 -61.50 40.98 -17.89
C ASP A 47 -61.94 39.90 -16.90
N ILE A 48 -61.26 38.74 -16.94
CA ILE A 48 -61.45 37.67 -15.95
C ILE A 48 -60.68 38.01 -14.68
N ASP A 49 -59.46 38.50 -14.87
CA ASP A 49 -58.49 38.91 -13.87
C ASP A 49 -57.57 39.97 -14.50
N GLU A 50 -56.62 40.49 -13.73
CA GLU A 50 -55.69 41.53 -14.16
C GLU A 50 -54.79 41.12 -15.34
N CYS A 51 -54.75 39.83 -15.71
CA CYS A 51 -53.89 39.26 -16.76
C CYS A 51 -54.65 38.76 -17.98
N THR A 52 -55.97 38.61 -17.89
CA THR A 52 -56.74 37.85 -18.87
C THR A 52 -57.94 38.64 -19.36
N THR A 53 -57.88 39.06 -20.62
CA THR A 53 -58.97 39.76 -21.29
C THR A 53 -59.62 38.83 -22.31
N CYS A 54 -60.94 38.68 -22.23
CA CYS A 54 -61.73 37.87 -23.15
C CYS A 54 -62.61 38.72 -24.04
N THR A 55 -62.82 38.23 -25.25
CA THR A 55 -63.69 38.82 -26.26
C THR A 55 -64.72 37.80 -26.72
N CYS A 56 -65.98 38.21 -26.84
CA CYS A 56 -67.03 37.36 -27.41
C CYS A 56 -67.20 37.67 -28.89
N ASP A 57 -66.98 36.68 -29.74
CA ASP A 57 -67.27 36.73 -31.15
C ASP A 57 -68.24 35.60 -31.54
N ASN A 58 -69.55 35.92 -31.56
CA ASN A 58 -70.61 35.09 -32.13
C ASN A 58 -70.58 33.63 -31.62
N SER A 59 -70.89 33.46 -30.32
CA SER A 59 -70.72 32.24 -29.51
C SER A 59 -69.30 31.77 -29.19
N THR A 60 -68.27 32.37 -29.80
CA THR A 60 -66.87 32.01 -29.55
C THR A 60 -66.23 32.98 -28.57
N THR A 61 -65.80 32.46 -27.41
CA THR A 61 -65.01 33.24 -26.45
C THR A 61 -63.53 33.07 -26.75
N THR A 62 -62.83 34.16 -27.05
CA THR A 62 -61.36 34.18 -27.21
C THR A 62 -60.74 34.99 -26.09
N CYS A 63 -59.89 34.37 -25.28
CA CYS A 63 -59.19 35.01 -24.17
C CYS A 63 -57.71 35.12 -24.48
N VAL A 64 -57.16 36.31 -24.29
CA VAL A 64 -55.73 36.59 -24.40
C VAL A 64 -55.19 36.76 -22.99
N ILE A 65 -54.12 36.03 -22.68
CA ILE A 65 -53.39 36.13 -21.42
C ILE A 65 -52.13 36.94 -21.69
N GLU A 66 -51.91 37.99 -20.92
CA GLU A 66 -50.66 38.75 -20.96
C GLU A 66 -49.50 37.89 -20.44
N ALA A 67 -48.42 37.77 -21.24
CA ALA A 67 -47.24 37.00 -20.86
C ALA A 67 -46.21 37.91 -20.18
N CYS A 68 -45.89 37.63 -18.91
CA CYS A 68 -44.91 38.40 -18.16
C CYS A 68 -43.46 37.95 -18.42
N GLN A 69 -42.54 38.92 -18.42
CA GLN A 69 -41.10 38.63 -18.39
C GLN A 69 -40.68 38.14 -16.98
N PRO A 70 -39.77 37.16 -16.86
CA PRO A 70 -39.28 36.71 -15.56
C PRO A 70 -38.52 37.83 -14.84
N VAL A 71 -38.91 38.12 -13.60
CA VAL A 71 -38.22 39.09 -12.72
C VAL A 71 -37.48 38.35 -11.60
N PHE A 72 -36.29 38.83 -11.26
CA PHE A 72 -35.42 38.24 -10.23
C PHE A 72 -35.01 39.31 -9.21
N CYS A 73 -35.75 39.41 -8.11
CA CYS A 73 -35.41 40.26 -6.97
C CYS A 73 -35.90 39.63 -5.66
N VAL A 74 -35.39 40.14 -4.53
CA VAL A 74 -35.64 39.58 -3.19
C VAL A 74 -37.14 39.61 -2.83
N GLU A 75 -37.86 40.63 -3.28
CA GLU A 75 -39.29 40.78 -3.02
C GLU A 75 -40.00 41.44 -4.23
N PRO A 76 -40.46 40.65 -5.21
CA PRO A 76 -41.27 41.16 -6.32
C PRO A 76 -42.68 41.49 -5.82
N PHE A 77 -43.26 42.60 -6.29
CA PHE A 77 -44.64 42.96 -5.96
C PHE A 77 -45.44 43.25 -7.23
N GLN A 78 -46.76 43.03 -7.14
CA GLN A 78 -47.70 43.28 -8.23
C GLN A 78 -48.39 44.62 -7.96
N LEU A 79 -48.44 45.49 -8.97
CA LEU A 79 -49.17 46.75 -8.86
C LEU A 79 -50.67 46.46 -8.75
N PRO A 80 -51.42 47.24 -7.94
CA PRO A 80 -52.88 47.13 -7.90
C PRO A 80 -53.47 47.29 -9.31
N GLY A 81 -54.11 46.23 -9.82
CA GLY A 81 -54.70 46.21 -11.16
C GLY A 81 -53.74 45.91 -12.33
N GLY A 82 -52.48 45.54 -12.07
CA GLY A 82 -51.52 45.13 -13.11
C GLY A 82 -51.28 43.62 -13.12
N CYS A 83 -51.04 43.03 -14.30
CA CYS A 83 -50.78 41.59 -14.42
C CYS A 83 -49.42 41.16 -13.86
N CYS A 84 -48.36 41.89 -14.20
CA CYS A 84 -46.99 41.42 -14.01
C CYS A 84 -46.34 41.94 -12.71
N PHE A 85 -45.47 41.09 -12.15
CA PHE A 85 -44.64 41.43 -11.02
C PHE A 85 -43.52 42.39 -11.42
N ILE A 86 -43.30 43.41 -10.60
CA ILE A 86 -42.21 44.37 -10.74
C ILE A 86 -41.33 44.37 -9.50
N CYS A 87 -40.07 44.77 -9.66
CA CYS A 87 -39.16 44.94 -8.53
C CYS A 87 -39.25 46.38 -7.99
N PRO A 88 -39.18 46.57 -6.66
CA PRO A 88 -39.16 47.90 -6.07
C PRO A 88 -37.88 48.65 -6.48
N TYR A 89 -38.06 49.85 -7.05
CA TYR A 89 -36.98 50.79 -7.33
C TYR A 89 -36.40 51.27 -5.99
N ILE A 90 -35.13 50.94 -5.71
CA ILE A 90 -34.36 51.63 -4.67
C ILE A 90 -33.50 52.68 -5.38
N GLU A 91 -33.84 53.95 -5.23
CA GLU A 91 -32.94 55.05 -5.58
C GLU A 91 -31.88 55.18 -4.48
N GLU A 92 -30.66 54.71 -4.73
CA GLU A 92 -29.48 55.08 -3.95
C GLU A 92 -28.78 56.29 -4.58
N SER A 93 -28.43 57.25 -3.74
CA SER A 93 -27.90 58.58 -4.07
C SER A 93 -26.45 58.59 -4.57
N ASP A 94 -26.07 57.68 -5.46
CA ASP A 94 -24.76 57.71 -6.14
C ASP A 94 -24.80 57.24 -7.61
N GLY A 95 -25.98 57.24 -8.24
CA GLY A 95 -26.10 57.07 -9.70
C GLY A 95 -25.56 55.75 -10.26
N ARG A 96 -25.35 54.72 -9.42
CA ARG A 96 -24.99 53.37 -9.84
C ARG A 96 -26.16 52.43 -9.58
N VAL A 97 -26.81 52.02 -10.68
CA VAL A 97 -27.87 51.01 -10.67
C VAL A 97 -27.26 49.66 -10.29
N SER A 98 -27.45 49.18 -9.05
CA SER A 98 -27.25 47.75 -8.75
C SER A 98 -28.50 47.00 -9.18
N GLN A 99 -28.65 46.90 -10.50
CA GLN A 99 -29.42 45.84 -11.11
C GLN A 99 -28.62 44.55 -10.84
N PHE A 100 -29.06 43.71 -9.90
CA PHE A 100 -28.90 42.26 -10.14
C PHE A 100 -29.92 41.87 -11.22
N SER A 101 -29.74 42.44 -12.40
CA SER A 101 -30.46 42.06 -13.60
C SER A 101 -29.62 41.27 -14.56
N VAL A 102 -28.41 40.84 -14.22
CA VAL A 102 -27.52 40.21 -15.22
C VAL A 102 -27.55 41.02 -16.52
N SER A 103 -27.03 42.25 -16.50
CA SER A 103 -27.00 43.10 -17.70
C SER A 103 -26.40 42.31 -18.86
N LEU A 104 -27.25 41.89 -19.79
CA LEU A 104 -26.96 41.13 -20.99
C LEU A 104 -26.33 42.07 -22.01
N SER A 105 -25.16 42.62 -21.66
CA SER A 105 -24.33 43.34 -22.62
C SER A 105 -23.28 42.38 -23.17
N SER A 106 -23.50 41.99 -24.42
CA SER A 106 -22.61 41.27 -25.35
C SER A 106 -22.34 39.78 -25.04
N GLY A 107 -22.80 38.90 -25.95
CA GLY A 107 -22.65 37.44 -25.87
C GLY A 107 -23.93 36.76 -25.39
N GLU A 108 -24.22 35.54 -25.87
CA GLU A 108 -25.48 34.80 -25.66
C GLU A 108 -26.04 34.85 -24.21
N PRO A 109 -27.37 34.86 -24.02
CA PRO A 109 -27.98 34.82 -22.68
C PRO A 109 -27.59 33.54 -21.95
N LEU A 110 -26.67 33.67 -21.00
CA LEU A 110 -26.25 32.58 -20.13
C LEU A 110 -27.25 32.43 -18.98
N LEU A 111 -28.09 31.40 -19.07
CA LEU A 111 -29.14 31.08 -18.12
C LEU A 111 -28.54 30.52 -16.81
N PRO A 112 -29.07 30.90 -15.63
CA PRO A 112 -28.70 30.28 -14.36
C PRO A 112 -29.34 28.88 -14.24
N CYS A 113 -28.69 28.00 -13.50
CA CYS A 113 -29.21 26.67 -13.17
C CYS A 113 -29.93 26.73 -11.82
N ILE A 114 -31.06 26.04 -11.68
CA ILE A 114 -31.81 25.98 -10.42
C ILE A 114 -31.70 24.58 -9.83
N TYR A 115 -31.10 24.47 -8.65
CA TYR A 115 -31.02 23.21 -7.91
C TYR A 115 -31.62 23.38 -6.50
N HIS A 116 -32.65 22.59 -6.19
CA HIS A 116 -33.45 22.71 -4.96
C HIS A 116 -33.92 24.15 -4.65
N GLY A 117 -34.25 24.92 -5.69
CA GLY A 117 -34.72 26.31 -5.55
C GLY A 117 -33.62 27.34 -5.34
N ILE A 118 -32.34 26.93 -5.33
CA ILE A 118 -31.18 27.83 -5.25
C ILE A 118 -30.67 28.08 -6.68
N PRO A 119 -30.54 29.34 -7.12
CA PRO A 119 -29.95 29.69 -8.41
C PRO A 119 -28.41 29.63 -8.34
N PHE A 120 -27.80 28.97 -9.33
CA PHE A 120 -26.36 28.92 -9.58
C PHE A 120 -26.06 29.56 -10.93
N LEU A 121 -25.09 30.47 -10.98
CA LEU A 121 -24.72 31.21 -12.18
C LEU A 121 -24.03 30.29 -13.20
N HIS A 122 -24.02 30.67 -14.48
CA HIS A 122 -23.21 29.96 -15.48
C HIS A 122 -21.74 29.92 -15.05
N ALA A 123 -21.11 28.77 -15.26
CA ALA A 123 -19.77 28.39 -14.79
C ALA A 123 -19.61 28.26 -13.27
N GLU A 124 -20.69 28.42 -12.48
CA GLU A 124 -20.65 28.16 -11.05
C GLU A 124 -20.53 26.66 -10.77
N VAL A 125 -19.63 26.31 -9.85
CA VAL A 125 -19.36 24.94 -9.41
C VAL A 125 -19.74 24.81 -7.95
N TRP A 126 -20.53 23.79 -7.62
CA TRP A 126 -20.94 23.53 -6.23
C TRP A 126 -20.91 22.04 -5.88
N ASP A 127 -20.63 21.76 -4.62
CA ASP A 127 -20.57 20.39 -4.10
C ASP A 127 -21.95 19.93 -3.60
N MET A 128 -22.40 18.79 -4.11
CA MET A 128 -23.63 18.11 -3.68
C MET A 128 -23.34 16.96 -2.70
N GLY A 129 -22.16 16.99 -2.07
CA GLY A 129 -21.65 15.95 -1.19
C GLY A 129 -20.26 15.48 -1.62
N PRO A 130 -19.64 14.58 -0.85
CA PRO A 130 -18.21 14.28 -0.99
C PRO A 130 -17.85 13.53 -2.28
N CYS A 131 -18.83 13.05 -3.05
CA CYS A 131 -18.65 12.29 -4.29
C CYS A 131 -19.22 12.98 -5.53
N LYS A 132 -19.81 14.17 -5.37
CA LYS A 132 -20.60 14.78 -6.44
C LYS A 132 -20.38 16.27 -6.47
N THR A 133 -19.80 16.74 -7.55
CA THR A 133 -19.59 18.16 -7.84
C THR A 133 -20.35 18.48 -9.11
N CYS A 134 -21.06 19.60 -9.13
CA CYS A 134 -21.85 20.00 -10.28
C CYS A 134 -21.44 21.37 -10.78
N THR A 135 -21.57 21.55 -12.09
CA THR A 135 -21.28 22.79 -12.79
C THR A 135 -22.53 23.22 -13.55
N CYS A 136 -22.82 24.51 -13.48
CA CYS A 136 -23.86 25.09 -14.29
C CYS A 136 -23.29 25.51 -15.63
N ASP A 137 -23.86 24.99 -16.72
CA ASP A 137 -23.58 25.41 -18.08
C ASP A 137 -24.86 25.90 -18.74
N ASN A 138 -25.11 27.21 -18.66
CA ASN A 138 -26.16 27.90 -19.41
C ASN A 138 -27.55 27.24 -19.25
N GLY A 139 -28.00 27.12 -18.00
CA GLY A 139 -29.26 26.47 -17.62
C GLY A 139 -29.18 24.95 -17.50
N THR A 140 -28.08 24.33 -17.92
CA THR A 140 -27.87 22.88 -17.81
C THR A 140 -26.92 22.56 -16.66
N THR A 141 -27.42 21.83 -15.66
CA THR A 141 -26.59 21.29 -14.58
C THR A 141 -25.90 20.00 -15.03
N THR A 142 -24.58 20.02 -15.12
CA THR A 142 -23.76 18.82 -15.33
C THR A 142 -23.08 18.43 -14.03
N CYS A 143 -23.11 17.15 -13.66
CA CYS A 143 -22.52 16.69 -12.41
C CYS A 143 -21.50 15.59 -12.64
N ASP A 144 -20.31 15.78 -12.11
CA ASP A 144 -19.27 14.78 -12.03
C ASP A 144 -19.49 13.93 -10.77
N ILE A 145 -19.62 12.62 -10.97
CA ILE A 145 -19.83 11.66 -9.90
C ILE A 145 -18.59 10.78 -9.78
N GLU A 146 -17.85 10.92 -8.68
CA GLU A 146 -16.72 10.05 -8.38
C GLU A 146 -17.23 8.65 -8.01
N SER A 147 -16.73 7.63 -8.72
CA SER A 147 -17.08 6.23 -8.49
C SER A 147 -15.98 5.50 -7.74
N CYS A 148 -16.33 4.91 -6.59
CA CYS A 148 -15.36 4.24 -5.73
C CYS A 148 -15.03 2.82 -6.18
N ARG A 149 -13.75 2.45 -6.10
CA ARG A 149 -13.33 1.05 -6.26
C ARG A 149 -13.76 0.22 -5.04
N PRO A 150 -14.22 -1.02 -5.22
CA PRO A 150 -14.51 -1.91 -4.10
C PRO A 150 -13.26 -2.15 -3.24
N VAL A 151 -13.42 -2.01 -1.93
CA VAL A 151 -12.36 -2.26 -0.94
C VAL A 151 -12.63 -3.55 -0.18
N PHE A 152 -11.60 -4.38 -0.03
CA PHE A 152 -11.69 -5.73 0.54
C PHE A 152 -10.86 -5.85 1.82
N CYS A 153 -11.34 -5.23 2.90
CA CYS A 153 -10.84 -5.41 4.27
C CYS A 153 -12.02 -5.58 5.23
N ALA A 154 -11.73 -6.01 6.45
CA ALA A 154 -12.79 -6.29 7.43
C ALA A 154 -13.59 -5.03 7.83
N GLU A 155 -12.92 -3.88 7.93
CA GLU A 155 -13.52 -2.61 8.37
C GLU A 155 -13.00 -1.46 7.50
N PRO A 156 -13.64 -1.18 6.35
CA PRO A 156 -13.33 -0.01 5.54
C PRO A 156 -13.68 1.29 6.26
N LEU A 157 -12.83 2.31 6.11
CA LEU A 157 -12.99 3.62 6.75
C LEU A 157 -13.34 4.67 5.70
N LYS A 158 -14.42 5.43 5.92
CA LYS A 158 -14.80 6.60 5.11
C LYS A 158 -14.63 7.85 5.98
N ARG A 159 -13.71 8.75 5.63
CA ARG A 159 -13.50 9.99 6.39
C ARG A 159 -14.59 11.02 6.09
N PRO A 160 -14.89 11.94 7.03
CA PRO A 160 -15.78 13.06 6.75
C PRO A 160 -15.26 13.87 5.57
N GLY A 161 -16.12 14.16 4.59
CA GLY A 161 -15.76 14.91 3.38
C GLY A 161 -15.10 14.11 2.26
N GLU A 162 -14.66 12.86 2.49
CA GLU A 162 -14.11 12.01 1.41
C GLU A 162 -15.19 11.19 0.71
N CYS A 163 -15.07 11.02 -0.61
CA CYS A 163 -16.01 10.21 -1.36
C CYS A 163 -15.94 8.73 -0.98
N CYS A 164 -14.72 8.18 -1.02
CA CYS A 164 -14.48 6.75 -1.04
C CYS A 164 -13.95 6.20 0.28
N ALA A 165 -14.37 4.98 0.60
CA ALA A 165 -13.82 4.25 1.71
C ALA A 165 -12.43 3.69 1.36
N SER A 166 -11.51 3.70 2.32
CA SER A 166 -10.19 3.11 2.21
C SER A 166 -9.95 2.11 3.34
N CYS A 167 -9.08 1.14 3.10
CA CYS A 167 -8.68 0.21 4.15
C CYS A 167 -7.60 0.84 5.04
N PRO A 168 -7.71 0.73 6.37
CA PRO A 168 -6.61 1.06 7.26
C PRO A 168 -5.42 0.16 6.94
N TYR A 169 -4.23 0.65 7.26
CA TYR A 169 -3.02 -0.17 7.25
C TYR A 169 -2.91 -0.93 8.56
N ASP A 170 -3.29 -2.21 8.54
CA ASP A 170 -3.22 -3.08 9.71
C ASP A 170 -2.19 -4.20 9.45
N VAL A 171 -1.07 -4.14 10.15
CA VAL A 171 -0.07 -5.21 10.11
C VAL A 171 -0.05 -5.97 11.43
N THR A 172 0.02 -7.30 11.34
CA THR A 172 0.15 -8.17 12.51
C THR A 172 1.46 -8.94 12.41
N VAL A 173 2.38 -8.71 13.35
CA VAL A 173 3.68 -9.37 13.40
C VAL A 173 3.53 -10.72 14.09
N ARG A 174 3.97 -11.79 13.40
CA ARG A 174 3.99 -13.17 13.90
C ARG A 174 5.32 -13.52 14.53
N LYS A 175 6.43 -13.01 13.97
CA LYS A 175 7.79 -13.30 14.43
C LYS A 175 8.75 -12.21 13.97
N VAL A 176 9.64 -11.79 14.86
CA VAL A 176 10.85 -11.03 14.53
C VAL A 176 12.05 -11.95 14.77
N LYS A 177 13.00 -11.98 13.83
CA LYS A 177 14.21 -12.82 13.94
C LYS A 177 15.45 -12.01 13.54
N PRO A 178 16.23 -11.48 14.51
CA PRO A 178 17.54 -10.92 14.20
C PRO A 178 18.54 -12.03 13.85
N THR A 179 19.49 -11.72 12.98
CA THR A 179 20.64 -12.56 12.62
C THR A 179 21.87 -11.68 12.60
N ILE A 180 22.95 -12.09 13.28
CA ILE A 180 24.21 -11.34 13.28
C ILE A 180 24.95 -11.66 11.98
N ARG A 181 25.16 -10.65 11.13
CA ARG A 181 25.90 -10.78 9.86
C ARG A 181 27.40 -10.62 10.02
N SER A 182 27.81 -9.74 10.94
CA SER A 182 29.22 -9.50 11.25
C SER A 182 29.35 -8.87 12.63
N LYS A 183 30.49 -9.12 13.28
CA LYS A 183 30.98 -8.35 14.43
C LYS A 183 31.98 -7.35 13.87
N GLY A 184 31.60 -6.07 13.81
CA GLY A 184 32.42 -4.99 13.29
C GLY A 184 33.65 -4.73 14.16
N ASN A 185 34.70 -4.23 13.51
CA ASN A 185 35.97 -3.89 14.15
C ASN A 185 35.77 -2.82 15.24
N VAL A 186 36.54 -2.97 16.32
CA VAL A 186 36.63 -2.02 17.42
C VAL A 186 37.13 -0.69 16.86
N THR A 187 36.35 0.36 17.03
CA THR A 187 36.80 1.72 16.70
C THR A 187 37.87 2.16 17.71
N THR A 188 38.67 3.18 17.39
CA THR A 188 39.69 3.74 18.30
C THR A 188 39.14 4.20 19.66
N ASN A 189 37.81 4.31 19.78
CA ASN A 189 37.09 4.69 20.99
C ASN A 189 36.66 3.49 21.86
N GLY A 190 36.92 2.25 21.43
CA GLY A 190 36.59 1.04 22.19
C GLY A 190 35.17 0.49 21.95
N ASP A 191 34.35 1.12 21.11
CA ASP A 191 33.01 0.62 20.79
C ASP A 191 33.06 -0.43 19.67
N ALA A 192 32.49 -1.61 19.94
CA ALA A 192 32.21 -2.62 18.94
C ALA A 192 30.85 -2.34 18.26
N THR A 193 30.71 -2.76 17.01
CA THR A 193 29.44 -2.64 16.28
C THR A 193 28.96 -4.01 15.84
N LEU A 194 27.67 -4.28 15.97
CA LEU A 194 27.04 -5.48 15.45
C LEU A 194 26.23 -5.11 14.21
N VAL A 195 26.45 -5.84 13.12
CA VAL A 195 25.64 -5.68 11.90
C VAL A 195 24.60 -6.79 11.89
N LEU A 196 23.32 -6.41 11.91
CA LEU A 196 22.18 -7.32 11.99
C LEU A 196 21.41 -7.35 10.67
N ALA A 197 20.83 -8.52 10.37
CA ALA A 197 19.73 -8.65 9.43
C ALA A 197 18.49 -9.12 10.19
N VAL A 198 17.39 -8.39 10.09
CA VAL A 198 16.19 -8.63 10.91
C VAL A 198 15.03 -9.00 10.02
N GLU A 199 14.70 -10.30 10.01
CA GLU A 199 13.55 -10.83 9.30
C GLU A 199 12.27 -10.62 10.11
N VAL A 200 11.24 -10.07 9.48
CA VAL A 200 9.91 -9.87 10.10
C VAL A 200 8.89 -10.70 9.34
N LYS A 201 8.23 -11.62 10.04
CA LYS A 201 7.13 -12.43 9.48
C LYS A 201 5.81 -11.83 9.93
N PHE A 202 5.01 -11.38 8.97
CA PHE A 202 3.65 -10.91 9.22
C PHE A 202 2.65 -12.07 9.12
N LYS A 203 1.54 -11.93 9.84
CA LYS A 203 0.40 -12.84 9.75
C LYS A 203 -0.49 -12.40 8.60
N ASP A 204 -0.78 -13.33 7.70
CA ASP A 204 -1.75 -13.11 6.63
C ASP A 204 -3.16 -13.47 7.12
N THR A 205 -4.05 -12.49 7.15
CA THR A 205 -5.48 -12.65 7.45
C THR A 205 -6.31 -11.66 6.63
N ARG A 206 -7.64 -11.82 6.61
CA ARG A 206 -8.55 -10.83 5.98
C ARG A 206 -8.55 -9.45 6.67
N LYS A 207 -8.06 -9.38 7.91
CA LYS A 207 -7.93 -8.12 8.67
C LYS A 207 -6.59 -7.43 8.46
N THR A 208 -5.59 -8.10 7.87
CA THR A 208 -4.27 -7.53 7.67
C THR A 208 -4.05 -7.05 6.25
N THR A 209 -3.28 -6.00 6.11
CA THR A 209 -2.90 -5.35 4.85
C THR A 209 -1.38 -5.24 4.74
N GLY A 210 -0.90 -4.65 3.63
CA GLY A 210 0.45 -4.08 3.58
C GLY A 210 0.51 -2.74 4.33
N VAL A 211 1.61 -2.00 4.16
CA VAL A 211 1.75 -0.60 4.56
C VAL A 211 2.80 0.09 3.70
N SER A 212 2.58 1.36 3.39
CA SER A 212 3.55 2.26 2.76
C SER A 212 3.46 3.65 3.40
N GLY A 213 4.56 4.39 3.39
CA GLY A 213 4.67 5.69 4.06
C GLY A 213 6.07 5.96 4.61
N GLU A 214 6.17 6.91 5.52
CA GLU A 214 7.41 7.41 6.11
C GLU A 214 7.50 7.08 7.60
N SER A 215 8.72 6.81 8.08
CA SER A 215 9.00 6.54 9.50
C SER A 215 8.08 5.48 10.13
N LEU A 216 7.69 4.47 9.35
CA LEU A 216 6.74 3.42 9.71
C LEU A 216 7.21 2.58 10.91
N TRP A 217 8.52 2.36 11.04
CA TRP A 217 9.08 1.37 11.98
C TRP A 217 10.02 1.98 13.02
N GLU A 218 9.86 1.54 14.27
CA GLU A 218 10.87 1.69 15.33
C GLU A 218 11.43 0.31 15.64
N LEU A 219 12.74 0.12 15.45
CA LEU A 219 13.43 -1.09 15.87
C LEU A 219 14.40 -0.74 16.99
N SER A 220 14.12 -1.23 18.19
CA SER A 220 15.06 -1.15 19.32
C SER A 220 15.94 -2.39 19.36
N ALA A 221 17.17 -2.27 19.85
CA ALA A 221 18.10 -3.38 20.05
C ALA A 221 18.76 -3.31 21.44
N TRP A 222 19.05 -4.46 22.04
CA TRP A 222 19.78 -4.57 23.31
C TRP A 222 20.46 -5.94 23.47
N ILE A 223 21.39 -6.02 24.41
CA ILE A 223 21.95 -7.29 24.89
C ILE A 223 21.16 -7.78 26.12
N ALA A 224 20.71 -9.03 26.07
CA ALA A 224 19.95 -9.69 27.12
C ALA A 224 20.71 -10.92 27.67
N PRO A 225 21.06 -10.96 28.97
CA PRO A 225 21.66 -12.14 29.58
C PRO A 225 20.75 -13.38 29.51
N VAL A 226 21.34 -14.57 29.35
CA VAL A 226 20.63 -15.87 29.22
C VAL A 226 20.14 -16.39 30.58
N ASN A 227 20.85 -16.09 31.67
CA ASN A 227 20.68 -16.75 32.97
C ASN A 227 19.93 -15.96 34.05
N THR A 228 19.32 -14.81 33.75
CA THR A 228 18.57 -14.06 34.75
C THR A 228 17.08 -14.37 34.65
N THR A 229 16.54 -14.98 35.70
CA THR A 229 15.13 -15.36 35.94
C THR A 229 14.15 -14.17 35.95
N HIS A 230 14.60 -12.95 35.61
CA HIS A 230 13.78 -11.76 35.44
C HIS A 230 14.15 -11.06 34.12
N SER A 231 13.34 -11.38 33.10
CA SER A 231 13.43 -11.05 31.67
C SER A 231 13.43 -9.56 31.25
N ASN A 232 13.93 -8.61 32.06
CA ASN A 232 13.84 -7.17 31.75
C ASN A 232 15.19 -6.43 31.62
N THR A 233 16.32 -7.06 31.91
CA THR A 233 17.61 -6.37 31.79
C THR A 233 17.96 -6.14 30.31
N ARG A 234 17.98 -4.88 29.89
CA ARG A 234 18.39 -4.43 28.55
C ARG A 234 19.73 -3.72 28.63
N LEU A 235 20.82 -4.45 28.42
CA LEU A 235 22.18 -3.88 28.36
C LEU A 235 22.38 -3.22 26.98
N ASP A 236 23.11 -2.11 26.92
CA ASP A 236 23.38 -1.34 25.69
C ASP A 236 22.11 -0.99 24.88
N PHE A 237 20.99 -0.73 25.57
CA PHE A 237 19.72 -0.50 24.91
C PHE A 237 19.77 0.71 23.98
N THR A 238 19.52 0.47 22.70
CA THR A 238 19.36 1.50 21.67
C THR A 238 17.93 1.48 21.16
N LYS A 239 17.22 2.61 21.28
CA LYS A 239 15.78 2.69 21.00
C LYS A 239 15.44 2.61 19.51
N GLN A 240 16.28 3.18 18.64
CA GLN A 240 16.10 3.16 17.20
C GLN A 240 17.45 2.89 16.55
N VAL A 241 17.59 1.70 15.95
CA VAL A 241 18.79 1.30 15.20
C VAL A 241 18.60 1.36 13.68
N LEU A 242 17.37 1.61 13.21
CA LEU A 242 17.12 1.81 11.78
C LEU A 242 17.56 3.20 11.35
N ASN A 243 18.15 3.29 10.15
CA ASN A 243 18.29 4.56 9.45
C ASN A 243 16.95 5.01 8.84
N ILE A 244 16.92 6.20 8.24
CA ILE A 244 15.69 6.83 7.72
C ILE A 244 15.02 5.97 6.64
N ASP A 245 15.81 5.40 5.72
CA ASP A 245 15.32 4.58 4.62
C ASP A 245 14.72 3.25 5.13
N GLN A 246 15.43 2.58 6.04
CA GLN A 246 14.98 1.35 6.68
C GLN A 246 13.70 1.60 7.50
N ALA A 247 13.65 2.69 8.26
CA ALA A 247 12.48 3.05 9.05
C ALA A 247 11.23 3.34 8.20
N SER A 248 11.42 3.74 6.94
CA SER A 248 10.34 4.04 5.97
C SER A 248 10.07 2.89 4.99
N GLN A 249 10.70 1.73 5.17
CA GLN A 249 10.55 0.58 4.27
C GLN A 249 9.09 0.08 4.24
N GLY A 250 8.43 0.12 3.08
CA GLY A 250 7.07 -0.41 2.91
C GLY A 250 6.99 -1.94 2.97
N TYR A 251 5.85 -2.47 3.45
CA TYR A 251 5.54 -3.90 3.44
C TYR A 251 4.39 -4.20 2.48
N ILE A 252 4.63 -5.09 1.52
CA ILE A 252 3.61 -5.64 0.63
C ILE A 252 3.09 -6.94 1.24
N LYS A 253 1.77 -7.06 1.36
CA LYS A 253 1.14 -8.23 1.98
C LYS A 253 1.52 -9.53 1.25
N GLY A 254 2.12 -10.46 1.98
CA GLY A 254 2.54 -11.77 1.46
C GLY A 254 4.01 -11.84 1.06
N ASP A 255 4.67 -10.68 0.91
CA ASP A 255 6.08 -10.62 0.53
C ASP A 255 7.01 -10.85 1.73
N GLN A 256 8.26 -11.20 1.41
CA GLN A 256 9.31 -11.28 2.41
C GLN A 256 9.72 -9.87 2.86
N PHE A 257 9.81 -9.67 4.17
CA PHE A 257 10.23 -8.40 4.75
C PHE A 257 11.46 -8.58 5.65
N ILE A 258 12.53 -7.83 5.34
CA ILE A 258 13.80 -7.89 6.05
C ILE A 258 14.45 -6.51 6.10
N PHE A 259 14.84 -6.07 7.30
CA PHE A 259 15.77 -4.95 7.46
C PHE A 259 17.19 -5.49 7.30
N ARG A 260 17.90 -5.02 6.27
CA ARG A 260 19.27 -5.44 5.97
C ARG A 260 20.27 -4.45 6.52
N ASP A 261 21.41 -4.96 6.99
CA ASP A 261 22.57 -4.16 7.38
C ASP A 261 22.23 -3.10 8.45
N VAL A 262 21.46 -3.52 9.46
CA VAL A 262 21.11 -2.71 10.62
C VAL A 262 22.34 -2.62 11.53
N VAL A 263 22.83 -1.41 11.77
CA VAL A 263 24.03 -1.16 12.58
C VAL A 263 23.61 -0.92 14.03
N TYR A 264 24.03 -1.81 14.92
CA TYR A 264 23.79 -1.71 16.35
C TYR A 264 25.12 -1.45 17.08
N PRO A 265 25.35 -0.23 17.60
CA PRO A 265 26.53 0.06 18.41
C PRO A 265 26.36 -0.62 19.77
N SER A 266 27.29 -1.51 20.14
CA SER A 266 27.25 -2.18 21.42
C SER A 266 28.65 -2.45 21.93
N SER A 267 28.89 -2.08 23.17
CA SER A 267 30.16 -2.28 23.87
C SER A 267 30.30 -3.74 24.36
N ALA A 268 29.74 -4.72 23.63
CA ALA A 268 29.66 -6.16 23.95
C ALA A 268 31.01 -6.90 24.05
N LEU A 269 32.13 -6.17 24.17
CA LEU A 269 33.49 -6.67 24.30
C LEU A 269 33.77 -7.38 25.64
N LEU A 270 32.85 -7.30 26.61
CA LEU A 270 33.04 -7.84 27.97
C LEU A 270 32.23 -9.09 28.30
N LEU A 271 31.34 -9.57 27.42
CA LEU A 271 30.44 -10.70 27.71
C LEU A 271 30.90 -11.98 27.00
N ASN A 272 30.91 -13.09 27.74
CA ASN A 272 30.95 -14.43 27.15
C ASN A 272 29.68 -14.61 26.30
N CYS A 273 29.83 -14.93 25.00
CA CYS A 273 28.67 -14.90 24.09
C CYS A 273 27.63 -16.00 24.37
N ASP A 274 28.01 -17.03 25.13
CA ASP A 274 27.12 -18.11 25.57
C ASP A 274 26.11 -17.65 26.63
N GLU A 275 26.39 -16.52 27.28
CA GLU A 275 25.60 -15.99 28.39
C GLU A 275 24.72 -14.81 27.98
N ALA A 276 24.71 -14.43 26.70
CA ALA A 276 23.96 -13.26 26.25
C ALA A 276 23.41 -13.39 24.81
N ASN A 277 22.23 -12.82 24.62
CA ASN A 277 21.53 -12.72 23.34
C ASN A 277 21.50 -11.27 22.87
N VAL A 278 21.57 -11.06 21.56
CA VAL A 278 21.15 -9.81 20.94
C VAL A 278 19.65 -9.91 20.69
N CYS A 279 18.89 -9.02 21.33
CA CYS A 279 17.46 -8.93 21.17
C CYS A 279 17.08 -7.64 20.42
N VAL A 280 16.03 -7.72 19.64
CA VAL A 280 15.42 -6.58 18.96
C VAL A 280 13.92 -6.55 19.24
N GLU A 281 13.34 -5.35 19.31
CA GLU A 281 11.90 -5.11 19.47
C GLU A 281 11.41 -4.24 18.32
N LEU A 282 10.43 -4.74 17.57
CA LEU A 282 9.77 -3.99 16.50
C LEU A 282 8.50 -3.32 17.03
N LYS A 283 8.37 -2.02 16.78
CA LYS A 283 7.19 -1.21 17.12
C LYS A 283 6.79 -0.34 15.93
N ARG A 284 5.58 0.21 16.01
CA ARG A 284 5.17 1.33 15.14
C ARG A 284 6.11 2.52 15.42
N GLY A 285 6.61 3.15 14.36
CA GLY A 285 7.43 4.35 14.48
C GLY A 285 6.67 5.49 15.13
N LYS A 286 7.34 6.25 16.01
CA LYS A 286 6.74 7.37 16.74
C LYS A 286 6.15 8.45 15.83
N ASN A 287 6.82 8.69 14.70
CA ASN A 287 6.44 9.70 13.70
C ASN A 287 5.89 9.02 12.43
N ALA A 288 5.31 7.82 12.54
CA ALA A 288 4.84 7.06 11.39
C ALA A 288 3.69 7.78 10.69
N VAL A 289 3.93 8.17 9.43
CA VAL A 289 2.94 8.75 8.52
C VAL A 289 2.74 7.77 7.38
N ALA A 290 1.55 7.18 7.29
CA ALA A 290 1.24 6.29 6.18
C ALA A 290 0.77 7.07 4.95
N THR A 291 0.94 6.48 3.77
CA THR A 291 0.48 7.09 2.52
C THR A 291 -1.02 7.40 2.58
N ASP A 292 -1.40 8.57 2.07
CA ASP A 292 -2.75 9.13 2.13
C ASP A 292 -3.25 9.39 3.57
N ASP A 293 -2.32 9.55 4.52
CA ASP A 293 -2.59 9.74 5.95
C ASP A 293 -3.50 8.64 6.54
N ARG A 294 -3.39 7.43 6.00
CA ARG A 294 -4.25 6.31 6.41
C ARG A 294 -3.91 5.85 7.82
N PRO A 295 -4.92 5.46 8.63
CA PRO A 295 -4.67 4.88 9.94
C PRO A 295 -3.75 3.67 9.82
N PHE A 296 -2.67 3.66 10.61
CA PHE A 296 -1.67 2.61 10.59
C PHE A 296 -1.48 1.99 11.98
N ASN A 297 -1.82 0.71 12.09
CA ASN A 297 -1.69 -0.06 13.33
C ASN A 297 -0.73 -1.23 13.17
N VAL A 298 0.09 -1.42 14.18
CA VAL A 298 0.98 -2.57 14.33
C VAL A 298 0.54 -3.37 15.55
N SER A 299 0.28 -4.67 15.36
CA SER A 299 -0.10 -5.57 16.44
C SER A 299 0.73 -6.86 16.41
N SER A 300 0.70 -7.64 17.49
CA SER A 300 1.40 -8.93 17.60
C SER A 300 0.43 -10.11 17.54
N PHE A 301 0.91 -11.25 17.06
CA PHE A 301 0.21 -12.52 17.18
C PHE A 301 1.10 -13.57 17.85
N PRO A 302 0.65 -14.18 18.97
CA PRO A 302 -0.57 -13.87 19.74
C PRO A 302 -0.58 -12.45 20.35
N LYS A 303 -1.75 -11.81 20.56
CA LYS A 303 -1.85 -10.39 21.03
C LYS A 303 -1.17 -10.07 22.37
N ARG A 304 -0.93 -11.07 23.22
CA ARG A 304 -0.23 -10.93 24.52
C ARG A 304 1.19 -11.51 24.50
N SER A 305 1.73 -11.78 23.32
CA SER A 305 3.04 -12.38 23.16
C SER A 305 4.12 -11.32 22.96
N THR A 306 5.35 -11.75 23.23
CA THR A 306 6.58 -11.07 22.83
C THR A 306 6.91 -11.29 21.35
N SER A 307 5.96 -11.60 20.45
CA SER A 307 6.25 -11.84 19.01
C SER A 307 6.88 -10.64 18.28
N LEU A 308 6.78 -9.44 18.85
CA LEU A 308 7.49 -8.23 18.41
C LEU A 308 8.95 -8.21 18.83
N ILE A 309 9.34 -9.09 19.74
CA ILE A 309 10.70 -9.26 20.25
C ILE A 309 11.29 -10.51 19.63
N GLY A 310 12.46 -10.36 19.00
CA GLY A 310 13.25 -11.46 18.49
C GLY A 310 14.63 -11.43 19.12
N CYS A 311 15.14 -12.57 19.55
CA CYS A 311 16.49 -12.69 20.10
C CYS A 311 17.31 -13.71 19.32
N THR A 312 18.60 -13.45 19.18
CA THR A 312 19.60 -14.39 18.64
C THR A 312 20.80 -14.44 19.57
N SER A 313 21.45 -15.59 19.68
CA SER A 313 22.68 -15.72 20.46
C SER A 313 23.76 -14.76 19.92
N LEU A 314 24.57 -14.19 20.82
CA LEU A 314 25.78 -13.47 20.46
C LEU A 314 26.84 -14.37 19.81
N CYS A 315 26.73 -15.70 19.93
CA CYS A 315 27.65 -16.65 19.30
C CYS A 315 27.26 -16.92 17.84
N THR A 316 28.28 -17.16 17.01
CA THR A 316 28.09 -17.76 15.69
C THR A 316 27.96 -19.28 15.85
N ASP A 317 27.35 -19.99 14.89
CA ASP A 317 27.09 -21.42 15.08
C ASP A 317 28.37 -22.18 15.41
N VAL A 318 29.44 -21.94 14.65
CA VAL A 318 30.80 -22.38 15.00
C VAL A 318 31.86 -21.34 14.63
N THR A 319 32.80 -21.09 15.53
CA THR A 319 34.00 -20.27 15.31
C THR A 319 35.21 -21.18 15.16
N VAL A 320 35.77 -21.26 13.97
CA VAL A 320 36.93 -22.11 13.67
C VAL A 320 38.19 -21.39 14.10
N ARG A 321 38.98 -22.03 14.98
CA ARG A 321 40.28 -21.53 15.43
C ARG A 321 41.39 -21.97 14.48
N ASN A 322 41.40 -23.25 14.14
CA ASN A 322 42.41 -23.80 13.24
C ASN A 322 41.98 -25.15 12.69
N VAL A 323 42.45 -25.45 11.48
CA VAL A 323 42.29 -26.73 10.81
C VAL A 323 43.67 -27.37 10.72
N ASN A 324 43.83 -28.60 11.21
CA ASN A 324 45.11 -29.28 11.28
C ASN A 324 45.01 -30.63 10.54
N PRO A 325 45.41 -30.70 9.26
CA PRO A 325 45.50 -31.98 8.55
C PRO A 325 46.72 -32.78 9.04
N THR A 326 46.54 -34.09 9.16
CA THR A 326 47.59 -35.06 9.48
C THR A 326 47.49 -36.21 8.49
N ILE A 327 48.62 -36.62 7.92
CA ILE A 327 48.66 -37.76 6.98
C ILE A 327 48.65 -39.06 7.78
N GLN A 328 47.66 -39.92 7.55
CA GLN A 328 47.51 -41.21 8.24
C GLN A 328 48.22 -42.37 7.51
N SER A 329 48.36 -42.30 6.18
CA SER A 329 48.98 -43.35 5.38
C SER A 329 50.01 -42.76 4.39
N GLN A 330 51.07 -43.53 4.11
CA GLN A 330 52.04 -43.17 3.07
C GLN A 330 51.37 -43.13 1.68
N ARG A 331 51.89 -42.25 0.81
CA ARG A 331 51.45 -42.04 -0.57
C ARG A 331 51.40 -43.37 -1.33
N SER A 332 50.22 -43.81 -1.73
CA SER A 332 50.06 -44.90 -2.70
C SER A 332 50.00 -44.30 -4.11
N VAL A 333 50.72 -44.89 -5.06
CA VAL A 333 50.72 -44.46 -6.46
C VAL A 333 50.12 -45.59 -7.30
N THR A 334 49.08 -45.29 -8.07
CA THR A 334 48.46 -46.25 -8.99
C THR A 334 49.31 -46.41 -10.25
N SER A 335 49.04 -47.45 -11.04
CA SER A 335 49.66 -47.66 -12.36
C SER A 335 49.47 -46.48 -13.32
N ASP A 336 48.45 -45.66 -13.09
CA ASP A 336 48.05 -44.54 -13.94
C ASP A 336 48.76 -43.22 -13.55
N GLY A 337 49.59 -43.26 -12.50
CA GLY A 337 50.34 -42.11 -12.00
C GLY A 337 49.58 -41.26 -10.97
N ASP A 338 48.37 -41.68 -10.58
CA ASP A 338 47.61 -41.02 -9.53
C ASP A 338 48.19 -41.34 -8.17
N ALA A 339 48.32 -40.33 -7.31
CA ALA A 339 48.76 -40.46 -5.94
C ALA A 339 47.58 -40.27 -4.98
N THR A 340 47.38 -41.22 -4.08
CA THR A 340 46.36 -41.13 -3.02
C THR A 340 47.02 -41.04 -1.66
N ILE A 341 46.47 -40.17 -0.80
CA ILE A 341 46.81 -40.05 0.60
C ILE A 341 45.55 -40.05 1.46
N VAL A 342 45.64 -40.59 2.66
CA VAL A 342 44.57 -40.56 3.66
C VAL A 342 44.92 -39.54 4.72
N LEU A 343 43.98 -38.64 5.01
CA LEU A 343 44.13 -37.55 5.96
C LEU A 343 43.18 -37.75 7.16
N ALA A 344 43.69 -37.44 8.35
CA ALA A 344 42.87 -37.08 9.50
C ALA A 344 42.93 -35.55 9.65
N VAL A 345 41.77 -34.89 9.62
CA VAL A 345 41.69 -33.43 9.67
C VAL A 345 41.00 -33.02 10.96
N GLU A 346 41.80 -32.57 11.92
CA GLU A 346 41.30 -32.03 13.18
C GLU A 346 40.87 -30.58 12.96
N VAL A 347 39.65 -30.25 13.40
CA VAL A 347 39.15 -28.87 13.41
C VAL A 347 39.02 -28.44 14.86
N LYS A 348 39.82 -27.45 15.24
CA LYS A 348 39.71 -26.83 16.57
C LYS A 348 38.78 -25.65 16.47
N PHE A 349 37.76 -25.67 17.32
CA PHE A 349 36.81 -24.58 17.46
C PHE A 349 37.14 -23.77 18.71
N ARG A 350 36.80 -22.48 18.70
CA ARG A 350 36.80 -21.67 19.91
C ARG A 350 35.49 -21.90 20.62
N ASP A 351 35.48 -22.82 21.59
CA ASP A 351 34.26 -23.22 22.32
C ASP A 351 33.49 -22.03 22.91
N ALA A 352 34.20 -21.06 23.52
CA ALA A 352 33.60 -19.85 24.08
C ALA A 352 32.91 -18.94 23.04
N ARG A 353 33.06 -19.22 21.74
CA ARG A 353 32.43 -18.51 20.62
C ARG A 353 31.64 -19.43 19.68
N SER A 354 31.42 -20.68 20.07
CA SER A 354 30.79 -21.71 19.24
C SER A 354 29.65 -22.38 19.98
N THR A 355 28.65 -22.81 19.24
CA THR A 355 27.52 -23.60 19.72
C THR A 355 27.55 -25.01 19.15
N THR A 356 26.92 -25.98 19.81
CA THR A 356 26.70 -27.31 19.21
C THR A 356 25.85 -27.19 17.94
N VAL A 357 26.22 -27.91 16.88
CA VAL A 357 25.49 -27.93 15.60
C VAL A 357 25.27 -29.37 15.14
N GLN A 358 24.02 -29.68 14.79
CA GLN A 358 23.58 -30.97 14.29
C GLN A 358 22.79 -30.77 12.99
N GLY A 359 22.95 -31.69 12.04
CA GLY A 359 22.36 -31.52 10.72
C GLY A 359 22.94 -32.44 9.65
N LYS A 360 22.69 -32.07 8.39
CA LYS A 360 23.17 -32.75 7.19
C LYS A 360 23.93 -31.78 6.29
N SER A 361 24.94 -32.28 5.57
CA SER A 361 25.75 -31.50 4.62
C SER A 361 26.31 -30.18 5.20
N LEU A 362 26.69 -30.21 6.48
CA LEU A 362 27.19 -29.05 7.22
C LEU A 362 28.54 -28.58 6.66
N TRP A 363 29.43 -29.49 6.25
CA TRP A 363 30.83 -29.17 5.98
C TRP A 363 31.23 -29.37 4.52
N LYS A 364 32.14 -28.52 4.06
CA LYS A 364 32.89 -28.69 2.83
C LYS A 364 34.37 -28.60 3.14
N LEU A 365 35.14 -29.59 2.72
CA LEU A 365 36.60 -29.58 2.85
C LEU A 365 37.20 -29.68 1.46
N SER A 366 37.94 -28.65 1.05
CA SER A 366 38.74 -28.67 -0.18
C SER A 366 40.18 -29.07 0.16
N ALA A 367 40.89 -29.70 -0.78
CA ALA A 367 42.30 -30.10 -0.58
C ALA A 367 43.15 -29.80 -1.82
N TRP A 368 44.42 -29.44 -1.62
CA TRP A 368 45.40 -29.25 -2.69
C TRP A 368 46.83 -29.48 -2.19
N ILE A 369 47.74 -29.80 -3.10
CA ILE A 369 49.17 -29.77 -2.84
C ILE A 369 49.70 -28.35 -3.06
N ALA A 370 50.39 -27.81 -2.06
CA ALA A 370 51.08 -26.52 -2.10
C ALA A 370 52.59 -26.75 -2.20
N HIS A 371 53.18 -26.33 -3.31
CA HIS A 371 54.63 -26.43 -3.53
C HIS A 371 55.35 -25.31 -2.74
N LYS A 372 56.38 -25.65 -1.96
CA LYS A 372 57.09 -24.68 -1.07
C LYS A 372 57.78 -23.55 -1.85
N LYS A 373 58.38 -23.89 -3.00
CA LYS A 373 59.14 -22.95 -3.85
C LYS A 373 58.33 -22.27 -4.97
N LYS A 374 57.17 -22.82 -5.33
CA LYS A 374 56.34 -22.34 -6.44
C LYS A 374 55.00 -22.02 -5.85
N ASN A 375 54.53 -20.78 -5.94
CA ASN A 375 53.21 -20.37 -5.44
C ASN A 375 52.08 -20.97 -6.31
N LYS A 376 52.03 -22.30 -6.42
CA LYS A 376 51.19 -23.09 -7.31
C LYS A 376 50.43 -24.13 -6.49
N ARG A 377 49.11 -24.17 -6.67
CA ARG A 377 48.24 -25.24 -6.16
C ARG A 377 48.17 -26.36 -7.19
N ILE A 378 48.41 -27.59 -6.77
CA ILE A 378 48.41 -28.78 -7.61
C ILE A 378 47.30 -29.72 -7.11
N GLY A 379 46.57 -30.36 -8.03
CA GLY A 379 45.55 -31.34 -7.69
C GLY A 379 44.38 -30.81 -6.85
N PHE A 380 43.97 -29.56 -7.03
CA PHE A 380 42.89 -28.97 -6.23
C PHE A 380 41.59 -29.78 -6.38
N THR A 381 41.06 -30.25 -5.26
CA THR A 381 39.77 -30.94 -5.18
C THR A 381 38.82 -30.12 -4.32
N GLU A 382 37.63 -29.82 -4.87
CA GLU A 382 36.67 -28.92 -4.24
C GLU A 382 36.00 -29.53 -2.98
N GLN A 383 35.76 -30.84 -2.97
CA GLN A 383 35.17 -31.56 -1.85
C GLN A 383 35.84 -32.93 -1.73
N VAL A 384 36.52 -33.17 -0.61
CA VAL A 384 37.12 -34.47 -0.28
C VAL A 384 36.34 -35.25 0.78
N LEU A 385 35.36 -34.62 1.44
CA LEU A 385 34.49 -35.32 2.41
C LEU A 385 33.44 -36.16 1.69
N ASN A 386 33.19 -37.36 2.20
CA ASN A 386 32.01 -38.16 1.85
C ASN A 386 30.74 -37.60 2.55
N VAL A 387 29.57 -38.19 2.24
CA VAL A 387 28.27 -37.71 2.74
C VAL A 387 28.16 -37.72 4.27
N ASP A 388 28.71 -38.75 4.92
CA ASP A 388 28.65 -38.92 6.37
C ASP A 388 29.59 -37.94 7.07
N GLN A 389 30.83 -37.82 6.59
CA GLN A 389 31.81 -36.84 7.08
C GLN A 389 31.29 -35.42 6.90
N ALA A 390 30.71 -35.09 5.74
CA ALA A 390 30.12 -33.77 5.49
C ALA A 390 28.90 -33.48 6.39
N SER A 391 28.28 -34.49 6.97
CA SER A 391 27.13 -34.38 7.88
C SER A 391 27.50 -34.56 9.35
N GLN A 392 28.79 -34.69 9.68
CA GLN A 392 29.26 -34.92 11.04
C GLN A 392 28.83 -33.77 11.97
N TRP A 393 28.28 -34.11 13.14
CA TRP A 393 27.83 -33.10 14.10
C TRP A 393 28.99 -32.52 14.89
N TYR A 394 28.92 -31.22 15.16
CA TYR A 394 29.82 -30.58 16.10
C TYR A 394 29.14 -30.50 17.47
N ILE A 395 29.72 -31.13 18.48
CA ILE A 395 29.27 -31.04 19.87
C ILE A 395 30.30 -30.20 20.62
N LYS A 396 29.84 -29.10 21.22
CA LYS A 396 30.70 -28.17 21.96
C LYS A 396 31.50 -28.89 23.05
N GLY A 397 32.78 -28.57 23.17
CA GLY A 397 33.70 -29.22 24.11
C GLY A 397 34.22 -30.59 23.69
N ASN A 398 33.66 -31.20 22.63
CA ASN A 398 34.19 -32.45 22.09
C ASN A 398 35.26 -32.19 21.03
N GLN A 399 36.22 -33.11 20.92
CA GLN A 399 37.15 -33.11 19.80
C GLN A 399 36.40 -33.37 18.49
N PHE A 400 36.72 -32.58 17.46
CA PHE A 400 36.12 -32.71 16.14
C PHE A 400 37.20 -33.04 15.11
N ILE A 401 37.06 -34.19 14.46
CA ILE A 401 38.03 -34.70 13.49
C ILE A 401 37.30 -35.41 12.36
N PHE A 402 37.62 -35.05 11.11
CA PHE A 402 37.25 -35.84 9.94
C PHE A 402 38.31 -36.93 9.80
N ARG A 403 37.92 -38.19 10.02
CA ARG A 403 38.80 -39.36 9.91
C ARG A 403 38.72 -39.94 8.51
N ASP A 404 39.82 -40.52 8.05
CA ASP A 404 39.87 -41.31 6.82
C ASP A 404 39.42 -40.51 5.57
N VAL A 405 39.86 -39.25 5.49
CA VAL A 405 39.59 -38.38 4.35
C VAL A 405 40.53 -38.77 3.22
N VAL A 406 39.98 -39.34 2.16
CA VAL A 406 40.74 -39.78 0.98
C VAL A 406 40.96 -38.61 0.03
N TYR A 407 42.21 -38.32 -0.29
CA TYR A 407 42.57 -37.29 -1.27
C TYR A 407 43.46 -37.88 -2.36
N THR A 408 43.02 -37.74 -3.61
CA THR A 408 43.73 -38.21 -4.81
C THR A 408 44.17 -37.03 -5.66
N PHE A 409 45.41 -37.07 -6.14
CA PHE A 409 46.00 -36.03 -6.98
C PHE A 409 46.99 -36.61 -7.99
N VAL A 410 47.15 -35.92 -9.12
CA VAL A 410 48.05 -36.34 -10.20
C VAL A 410 49.26 -35.41 -10.23
N ASP A 411 50.42 -35.92 -9.80
CA ASP A 411 51.73 -35.29 -10.05
C ASP A 411 52.88 -36.31 -9.90
N PRO A 412 53.29 -36.96 -10.99
CA PRO A 412 54.36 -37.97 -10.96
C PRO A 412 55.76 -37.39 -10.69
N SER A 413 55.95 -36.07 -10.78
CA SER A 413 57.24 -35.39 -10.57
C SER A 413 57.36 -34.69 -9.21
N LEU A 414 56.35 -34.82 -8.35
CA LEU A 414 56.32 -34.15 -7.06
C LEU A 414 57.31 -34.77 -6.07
N ASN A 415 58.36 -34.02 -5.75
CA ASN A 415 59.21 -34.30 -4.58
C ASN A 415 58.45 -33.93 -3.30
N CYS A 416 58.26 -34.89 -2.40
CA CYS A 416 57.51 -34.65 -1.16
C CYS A 416 58.21 -33.67 -0.21
N ASP A 417 59.54 -33.54 -0.27
CA ASP A 417 60.31 -32.65 0.62
C ASP A 417 59.98 -31.17 0.35
N ASP A 418 59.60 -30.88 -0.90
CA ASP A 418 59.27 -29.54 -1.38
C ASP A 418 57.75 -29.27 -1.40
N ALA A 419 56.92 -30.13 -0.78
CA ALA A 419 55.46 -30.05 -0.89
C ALA A 419 54.75 -30.17 0.46
N ASN A 420 53.68 -29.40 0.61
CA ASN A 420 52.71 -29.53 1.70
C ASN A 420 51.35 -29.96 1.15
N VAL A 421 50.62 -30.75 1.91
CA VAL A 421 49.19 -30.98 1.68
C VAL A 421 48.44 -29.93 2.46
N CYS A 422 47.59 -29.17 1.78
CA CYS A 422 46.76 -28.15 2.40
C CYS A 422 45.29 -28.49 2.25
N VAL A 423 44.49 -28.12 3.25
CA VAL A 423 43.03 -28.25 3.25
C VAL A 423 42.39 -26.92 3.60
N GLU A 424 41.19 -26.66 3.08
CA GLU A 424 40.36 -25.50 3.41
C GLU A 424 38.98 -25.95 3.86
N LEU A 425 38.59 -25.56 5.07
CA LEU A 425 37.26 -25.79 5.60
C LEU A 425 36.32 -24.66 5.21
N LYS A 426 35.17 -25.02 4.64
CA LYS A 426 34.07 -24.12 4.28
C LYS A 426 32.74 -24.68 4.76
N ARG A 427 31.74 -23.80 4.80
CA ARG A 427 30.35 -24.19 5.00
C ARG A 427 29.87 -25.04 3.81
N GLY A 428 29.14 -26.11 4.08
CA GLY A 428 28.43 -26.87 3.06
C GLY A 428 27.39 -26.00 2.33
N ARG A 429 27.29 -26.16 1.01
CA ARG A 429 26.35 -25.38 0.18
C ARG A 429 24.89 -25.65 0.53
N ASN A 430 24.59 -26.90 0.85
CA ASN A 430 23.24 -27.40 1.14
C ASN A 430 23.08 -27.76 2.62
N ALA A 431 23.74 -27.03 3.52
CA ALA A 431 23.68 -27.29 4.95
C ALA A 431 22.25 -27.14 5.48
N VAL A 432 21.76 -28.18 6.15
CA VAL A 432 20.44 -28.20 6.82
C VAL A 432 20.66 -28.61 8.26
N THR A 433 20.29 -27.78 9.23
CA THR A 433 20.36 -28.12 10.65
C THR A 433 19.08 -28.82 11.11
N THR A 434 19.15 -29.62 12.18
CA THR A 434 17.99 -30.36 12.72
C THR A 434 16.91 -29.46 13.32
N ASP A 435 17.26 -28.24 13.70
CA ASP A 435 16.37 -27.20 14.25
C ASP A 435 15.95 -26.14 13.21
N ASP A 436 16.17 -26.42 11.91
CA ASP A 436 15.86 -25.54 10.78
C ASP A 436 16.47 -24.12 10.89
N ARG A 437 17.55 -23.97 11.66
CA ARG A 437 18.32 -22.72 11.73
C ARG A 437 19.30 -22.61 10.57
N LEU A 438 19.67 -21.38 10.23
CA LEU A 438 20.73 -21.14 9.25
C LEU A 438 22.06 -21.50 9.91
N PHE A 439 22.79 -22.44 9.32
CA PHE A 439 24.16 -22.75 9.73
C PHE A 439 25.15 -21.78 9.09
N ASN A 440 26.11 -21.28 9.89
CA ASN A 440 27.20 -20.43 9.46
C ASN A 440 28.51 -20.74 10.20
N ILE A 441 29.65 -20.51 9.53
CA ILE A 441 30.98 -20.67 10.14
C ILE A 441 31.70 -19.32 10.14
N SER A 442 32.45 -19.03 11.21
CA SER A 442 33.23 -17.79 11.35
C SER A 442 34.68 -18.09 11.72
N SER A 443 35.57 -17.13 11.44
CA SER A 443 37.00 -17.20 11.75
C SER A 443 37.28 -16.71 13.17
N ASP A 444 38.14 -17.41 13.90
CA ASP A 444 38.71 -16.88 15.13
C ASP A 444 39.63 -15.67 14.84
N PRO A 445 39.39 -14.48 15.41
CA PRO A 445 40.21 -13.28 15.20
C PRO A 445 41.67 -13.44 15.62
N ASP A 446 41.95 -14.33 16.57
CA ASP A 446 43.30 -14.57 17.08
C ASP A 446 44.08 -15.57 16.20
N SER A 447 43.48 -16.03 15.09
CA SER A 447 44.06 -16.99 14.16
C SER A 447 44.37 -16.35 12.81
N SER A 448 45.58 -16.59 12.30
CA SER A 448 46.04 -16.04 11.02
C SER A 448 45.46 -16.78 9.80
N THR A 449 45.14 -18.07 9.93
CA THR A 449 44.63 -18.94 8.85
C THR A 449 43.59 -19.94 9.38
N PRO A 450 42.49 -19.48 10.01
CA PRO A 450 41.61 -20.35 10.79
C PRO A 450 40.97 -21.48 9.98
N PHE A 451 40.72 -21.24 8.69
CA PHE A 451 40.07 -22.22 7.81
C PHE A 451 41.05 -23.05 6.98
N ILE A 452 42.34 -22.70 6.94
CA ILE A 452 43.33 -23.37 6.08
C ILE A 452 44.40 -24.02 6.96
N GLY A 453 44.57 -25.32 6.78
CA GLY A 453 45.61 -26.09 7.43
C GLY A 453 46.54 -26.73 6.42
N CYS A 454 47.84 -26.77 6.69
CA CYS A 454 48.81 -27.47 5.85
C CYS A 454 49.72 -28.37 6.67
N THR A 455 50.09 -29.52 6.10
CA THR A 455 51.08 -30.44 6.69
C THR A 455 52.08 -30.88 5.64
N SER A 456 53.30 -31.23 6.07
CA SER A 456 54.37 -31.68 5.17
C SER A 456 53.97 -32.99 4.49
N LEU A 457 54.16 -33.09 3.18
CA LEU A 457 53.80 -34.31 2.44
C LEU A 457 54.69 -35.50 2.83
N CYS A 458 55.96 -35.28 3.22
CA CYS A 458 56.75 -36.32 3.88
C CYS A 458 56.55 -36.24 5.40
N THR A 459 56.09 -37.32 6.01
CA THR A 459 56.13 -37.55 7.46
C THR A 459 57.21 -38.59 7.76
N GLY A 460 58.38 -38.14 8.23
CA GLY A 460 59.41 -39.00 8.84
C GLY A 460 60.26 -39.86 7.88
N ARG A 461 61.34 -39.29 7.35
CA ARG A 461 62.67 -39.92 7.42
C ARG A 461 63.58 -38.96 8.19
N LYS A 462 63.77 -39.25 9.47
CA LYS A 462 65.02 -38.89 10.16
C LYS A 462 65.85 -40.15 10.26
#